data_AF-A0A969JEF4-F1
#
_entry.id   AF-A0A969JEF4-F1
#
_cell.length_a   1.000
_cell.length_b   1.000
_cell.length_c   1.000
_cell.angle_alpha   90.00
_cell.angle_beta   90.00
_cell.angle_gamma   90.00
#
_symmetry.space_group_name_H-M   'P 1'
#
loop_
_entity.id
_entity.type
_entity.pdbx_description
1 polymer ?
#
loop_
_entity_poly.entity_id
_entity_poly.type
_entity_poly.pdbx_seq_one_letter_code
_entity_poly.pdbx_strand_id
1 'polypeptide(L)'
;MNGDDLNEEKIIAQIKSDSTSERDIAFESIFKNEAIRNRIRKAIMSNSGSVDDAENIFHESMLCLMQKTEDRELDIKKSVSSYLIGIAKNLWLNEIRKRKRRNVGSFNDITTEPSTDDDTQNSLEQNDYKQFLDEVVNQMSFKCRHLLVWYFDDYSAAENSPII
;
A
#
# COMPACT_ATOMS: atom_id res chain seq x y z
N MET A 1 12.70 -25.01 9.97
CA MET A 1 11.40 -24.89 10.66
C MET A 1 10.75 -23.64 10.10
N ASN A 2 9.68 -23.81 9.30
CA ASN A 2 9.12 -22.77 8.44
C ASN A 2 8.31 -21.77 9.27
N GLY A 3 8.83 -20.55 9.46
CA GLY A 3 8.15 -19.46 10.15
C GLY A 3 7.15 -18.70 9.28
N ASP A 4 6.51 -19.37 8.31
CA ASP A 4 5.70 -18.74 7.25
C ASP A 4 4.26 -19.27 7.18
N ASP A 5 3.84 -20.09 8.17
CA ASP A 5 2.46 -20.59 8.23
C ASP A 5 1.54 -19.50 8.79
N LEU A 6 1.20 -18.57 7.92
CA LEU A 6 0.05 -17.69 8.09
C LEU A 6 -1.18 -18.56 8.37
N ASN A 7 -1.83 -18.39 9.52
CA ASN A 7 -3.10 -19.05 9.79
C ASN A 7 -4.21 -18.36 8.98
N GLU A 8 -4.27 -18.69 7.68
CA GLU A 8 -5.16 -18.05 6.72
C GLU A 8 -6.63 -18.24 7.12
N GLU A 9 -6.99 -19.37 7.73
CA GLU A 9 -8.35 -19.62 8.21
C GLU A 9 -8.75 -18.61 9.31
N LYS A 10 -7.86 -18.39 10.28
CA LYS A 10 -8.08 -17.40 11.34
C LYS A 10 -8.20 -15.99 10.78
N ILE A 11 -7.32 -15.61 9.85
CA ILE A 11 -7.34 -14.28 9.22
C ILE A 11 -8.64 -14.08 8.43
N ILE A 12 -9.09 -15.09 7.68
CA ILE A 12 -10.36 -15.00 6.95
C ILE A 12 -11.52 -14.80 7.92
N ALA A 13 -11.54 -15.51 9.04
CA ALA A 13 -12.57 -15.34 10.07
C ALA A 13 -12.56 -13.93 10.66
N GLN A 14 -11.38 -13.40 10.99
CA GLN A 14 -11.20 -12.05 11.54
C GLN A 14 -11.61 -10.96 10.55
N ILE A 15 -11.24 -11.09 9.27
CA ILE A 15 -11.62 -10.14 8.21
C ILE A 15 -13.13 -10.12 8.02
N LYS A 16 -13.80 -11.28 8.10
CA LYS A 16 -15.26 -11.38 7.93
C LYS A 16 -16.04 -11.02 9.20
N SER A 17 -15.36 -10.71 10.31
CA SER A 17 -16.02 -10.32 11.54
C SER A 17 -16.59 -8.90 11.46
N ASP A 18 -17.67 -8.64 12.20
CA ASP A 18 -18.23 -7.29 12.34
C ASP A 18 -17.38 -6.40 13.27
N SER A 19 -16.48 -6.99 14.05
CA SER A 19 -15.58 -6.28 14.97
C SER A 19 -14.46 -5.55 14.23
N THR A 20 -14.38 -4.23 14.37
CA THR A 20 -13.30 -3.42 13.77
C THR A 20 -11.93 -3.86 14.28
N SER A 21 -11.80 -4.12 15.59
CA SER A 21 -10.52 -4.54 16.17
C SER A 21 -10.02 -5.88 15.64
N GLU A 22 -10.91 -6.82 15.32
CA GLU A 22 -10.50 -8.10 14.73
C GLU A 22 -10.02 -7.92 13.28
N ARG A 23 -10.69 -7.07 12.51
CA ARG A 23 -10.26 -6.73 11.14
C ARG A 23 -8.89 -6.05 11.14
N ASP A 24 -8.65 -5.12 12.06
CA ASP A 24 -7.37 -4.41 12.17
C ASP A 24 -6.22 -5.38 12.45
N ILE A 25 -6.40 -6.33 13.37
CA ILE A 25 -5.40 -7.38 13.67
C ILE A 25 -5.11 -8.23 12.43
N ALA A 26 -6.14 -8.58 11.67
CA ALA A 26 -5.99 -9.37 10.46
C ALA A 26 -5.22 -8.61 9.37
N PHE A 27 -5.54 -7.33 9.18
CA PHE A 27 -4.85 -6.48 8.22
C PHE A 27 -3.39 -6.24 8.62
N GLU A 28 -3.12 -5.95 9.88
CA GLU A 28 -1.75 -5.81 10.38
C GLU A 28 -0.93 -7.10 10.15
N SER A 29 -1.55 -8.27 10.38
CA SER A 29 -0.90 -9.56 10.15
C SER A 29 -0.56 -9.81 8.68
N ILE A 30 -1.42 -9.37 7.76
CA ILE A 30 -1.18 -9.45 6.31
C ILE A 30 -0.10 -8.46 5.88
N PHE A 31 -0.16 -7.24 6.41
CA PHE A 31 0.76 -6.16 6.08
C PHE A 31 2.21 -6.52 6.45
N LYS A 32 2.40 -7.09 7.64
CA LYS A 32 3.71 -7.53 8.15
C LYS A 32 4.21 -8.84 7.54
N ASN A 33 3.44 -9.48 6.66
CA ASN A 33 3.84 -10.75 6.07
C ASN A 33 4.79 -10.54 4.88
N GLU A 34 6.07 -10.78 5.13
CA GLU A 34 7.13 -10.65 4.13
C GLU A 34 7.00 -11.63 2.95
N ALA A 35 6.43 -12.83 3.14
CA ALA A 35 6.26 -13.76 2.04
C ALA A 35 5.23 -13.28 1.02
N ILE A 36 4.13 -12.67 1.48
CA ILE A 36 3.14 -12.02 0.62
C ILE A 36 3.78 -10.85 -0.13
N ARG A 37 4.48 -9.95 0.59
CA ARG A 37 5.18 -8.80 0.02
C ARG A 37 6.17 -9.23 -1.08
N ASN A 38 7.00 -10.22 -0.79
CA ASN A 38 7.97 -10.78 -1.74
C ASN A 38 7.32 -11.43 -2.97
N ARG A 39 6.19 -12.14 -2.79
CA ARG A 39 5.44 -12.75 -3.91
C ARG A 39 4.84 -11.68 -4.82
N ILE A 40 4.29 -10.61 -4.26
CA ILE A 40 3.77 -9.47 -5.04
C ILE A 40 4.93 -8.80 -5.78
N ARG A 41 6.03 -8.48 -5.08
CA ARG A 41 7.23 -7.89 -5.69
C ARG A 41 7.74 -8.69 -6.88
N LYS A 42 7.89 -10.01 -6.73
CA LYS A 42 8.28 -10.89 -7.83
C LYS A 42 7.28 -10.85 -9.00
N ALA A 43 5.97 -10.83 -8.72
CA ALA A 43 4.95 -10.76 -9.75
C ALA A 43 4.97 -9.44 -10.55
N ILE A 44 5.27 -8.32 -9.88
CA ILE A 44 5.33 -6.99 -10.52
C ILE A 44 6.63 -6.84 -11.31
N MET A 45 7.78 -7.17 -10.71
CA MET A 45 9.09 -7.04 -11.35
C MET A 45 9.24 -7.97 -12.57
N SER A 46 8.65 -9.16 -12.53
CA SER A 46 8.64 -10.07 -13.70
C SER A 46 7.77 -9.58 -14.85
N ASN A 47 6.98 -8.52 -14.65
CA ASN A 47 6.07 -7.96 -15.66
C ASN A 47 6.34 -6.47 -15.88
N SER A 48 7.62 -6.11 -16.08
CA SER A 48 8.06 -4.75 -16.43
C SER A 48 7.80 -3.66 -15.37
N GLY A 49 7.67 -4.04 -14.10
CA GLY A 49 7.57 -3.08 -12.99
C GLY A 49 8.88 -2.88 -12.25
N SER A 50 9.03 -1.72 -11.59
CA SER A 50 10.14 -1.45 -10.67
C SER A 50 9.88 -2.00 -9.27
N VAL A 51 10.87 -1.83 -8.39
CA VAL A 51 10.72 -2.10 -6.95
C VAL A 51 9.68 -1.14 -6.35
N ASP A 52 9.75 0.14 -6.69
CA ASP A 52 8.82 1.15 -6.18
C ASP A 52 7.39 0.89 -6.68
N ASP A 53 7.25 0.44 -7.94
CA ASP A 53 5.97 0.01 -8.49
C ASP A 53 5.39 -1.16 -7.69
N ALA A 54 6.24 -2.13 -7.30
CA ALA A 54 5.81 -3.26 -6.49
C ALA A 54 5.31 -2.84 -5.11
N GLU A 55 6.01 -1.89 -4.47
CA GLU A 55 5.65 -1.37 -3.16
C GLU A 55 4.33 -0.58 -3.22
N ASN A 56 4.19 0.30 -4.23
CA ASN A 56 2.94 1.02 -4.45
C ASN A 56 1.77 0.04 -4.72
N ILE A 57 1.97 -0.96 -5.58
CA ILE A 57 0.94 -1.96 -5.87
C ILE A 57 0.60 -2.80 -4.63
N PHE A 58 1.56 -3.11 -3.77
CA PHE A 58 1.28 -3.79 -2.51
C PHE A 58 0.32 -2.97 -1.64
N HIS A 59 0.60 -1.69 -1.44
CA HIS A 59 -0.25 -0.78 -0.67
C HIS A 59 -1.64 -0.61 -1.30
N GLU A 60 -1.72 -0.39 -2.61
CA GLU A 60 -3.01 -0.30 -3.31
C GLU A 60 -3.83 -1.59 -3.21
N SER A 61 -3.16 -2.74 -3.25
CA SER A 61 -3.82 -4.05 -3.11
C SER A 61 -4.41 -4.21 -1.71
N MET A 62 -3.68 -3.76 -0.69
CA MET A 62 -4.12 -3.80 0.70
C MET A 62 -5.35 -2.91 0.91
N LEU A 63 -5.33 -1.70 0.34
CA LEU A 63 -6.47 -0.78 0.37
C LEU A 63 -7.71 -1.40 -0.33
N CYS A 64 -7.50 -2.03 -1.49
CA CYS A 64 -8.58 -2.72 -2.20
C CYS A 64 -9.16 -3.87 -1.38
N LEU A 65 -8.32 -4.65 -0.69
CA LEU A 65 -8.76 -5.72 0.20
C LEU A 65 -9.61 -5.17 1.36
N MET A 66 -9.17 -4.08 1.99
CA MET A 66 -9.92 -3.41 3.07
C MET A 66 -11.28 -2.91 2.58
N GLN A 67 -11.32 -2.22 1.45
CA GLN A 67 -12.55 -1.71 0.87
C GLN A 67 -13.54 -2.84 0.57
N LYS A 68 -13.07 -3.94 -0.05
CA LYS A 68 -13.91 -5.12 -0.32
C LYS A 68 -14.41 -5.82 0.92
N THR A 69 -13.65 -5.75 2.02
CA THR A 69 -14.07 -6.27 3.32
C THR A 69 -15.27 -5.51 3.84
N GLU A 70 -15.21 -4.18 3.79
CA GLU A 70 -16.30 -3.32 4.26
C GLU A 70 -17.55 -3.40 3.40
N ASP A 71 -17.37 -3.49 2.08
CA ASP A 71 -18.47 -3.65 1.12
C ASP A 71 -19.09 -5.07 1.20
N ARG A 72 -18.55 -5.95 2.06
CA ARG A 72 -18.94 -7.36 2.21
C ARG A 72 -18.88 -8.16 0.89
N GLU A 73 -17.96 -7.77 0.00
CA GLU A 73 -17.76 -8.37 -1.32
C GLU A 73 -16.65 -9.44 -1.35
N LEU A 74 -16.24 -9.95 -0.19
CA LEU A 74 -15.14 -10.91 -0.10
C LEU A 74 -15.57 -12.33 -0.48
N ASP A 75 -15.26 -12.75 -1.71
CA ASP A 75 -15.27 -14.17 -2.10
C ASP A 75 -13.90 -14.84 -1.81
N ILE A 76 -13.45 -14.76 -0.57
CA ILE A 76 -12.23 -15.47 -0.13
C ILE A 76 -12.63 -16.86 0.36
N LYS A 77 -12.24 -17.88 -0.40
CA LYS A 77 -12.55 -19.29 -0.11
C LYS A 77 -11.49 -20.00 0.73
N LYS A 78 -10.21 -19.85 0.40
CA LYS A 78 -9.13 -20.63 1.05
C LYS A 78 -7.85 -19.87 1.36
N SER A 79 -7.51 -18.83 0.60
CA SER A 79 -6.23 -18.13 0.80
C SER A 79 -6.35 -16.63 0.60
N VAL A 80 -6.12 -15.88 1.68
CA VAL A 80 -6.05 -14.41 1.64
C VAL A 80 -4.81 -13.99 0.87
N SER A 81 -3.69 -14.69 1.04
CA SER A 81 -2.46 -14.42 0.30
C SER A 81 -2.69 -14.49 -1.21
N SER A 82 -3.33 -15.57 -1.67
CA SER A 82 -3.63 -15.75 -3.10
C SER A 82 -4.60 -14.70 -3.63
N TYR A 83 -5.60 -14.33 -2.81
CA TYR A 83 -6.56 -13.30 -3.15
C TYR A 83 -5.89 -11.93 -3.32
N LEU A 84 -5.06 -11.53 -2.35
CA LEU A 84 -4.32 -10.27 -2.40
C LEU A 84 -3.32 -10.22 -3.56
N ILE A 85 -2.59 -11.31 -3.83
CA ILE A 85 -1.73 -11.42 -5.00
C ILE A 85 -2.53 -11.29 -6.30
N GLY A 86 -3.76 -11.82 -6.33
CA GLY A 86 -4.69 -11.66 -7.45
C GLY A 86 -5.09 -10.20 -7.69
N ILE A 87 -5.42 -9.48 -6.61
CA ILE A 87 -5.69 -8.03 -6.65
C ILE A 87 -4.47 -7.29 -7.22
N ALA A 88 -3.28 -7.54 -6.68
CA ALA A 88 -2.04 -6.90 -7.09
C ALA A 88 -1.75 -7.07 -8.60
N LYS A 89 -1.90 -8.31 -9.11
CA LYS A 89 -1.73 -8.59 -10.53
C LYS A 89 -2.72 -7.82 -11.39
N ASN A 90 -3.98 -7.73 -10.97
CA ASN A 90 -5.02 -7.00 -11.71
C ASN A 90 -4.74 -5.49 -11.74
N LEU A 91 -4.35 -4.91 -10.60
CA LEU A 91 -3.95 -3.50 -10.51
C LEU A 91 -2.77 -3.21 -11.43
N TRP A 92 -1.74 -4.08 -11.41
CA TRP A 92 -0.58 -3.90 -12.25
C TRP A 92 -0.87 -4.03 -13.75
N LEU A 93 -1.70 -5.01 -14.15
CA LEU A 93 -2.14 -5.11 -15.55
C LEU A 93 -2.91 -3.86 -16.01
N ASN A 94 -3.69 -3.25 -15.11
CA ASN A 94 -4.36 -1.99 -15.39
C ASN A 94 -3.36 -0.84 -15.52
N GLU A 95 -2.32 -0.80 -14.68
CA GLU A 95 -1.26 0.20 -14.75
C GLU A 95 -0.45 0.09 -16.05
N ILE A 96 -0.08 -1.12 -16.48
CA ILE A 96 0.56 -1.34 -17.79
C ILE A 96 -0.32 -0.79 -18.92
N ARG A 97 -1.63 -1.05 -18.90
CA ARG A 97 -2.57 -0.52 -19.91
C ARG A 97 -2.64 1.01 -19.87
N LYS A 98 -2.58 1.63 -18.69
CA LYS A 98 -2.51 3.10 -18.53
C LYS A 98 -1.20 3.65 -19.10
N ARG A 99 -0.05 3.07 -18.74
CA ARG A 99 1.28 3.45 -19.27
C ARG A 99 1.34 3.33 -20.80
N LYS A 100 0.84 2.23 -21.36
CA LYS A 100 0.77 2.06 -22.82
C LYS A 100 -0.06 3.15 -23.50
N ARG A 101 -1.21 3.53 -22.93
CA ARG A 101 -2.04 4.62 -23.46
C ARG A 101 -1.35 5.98 -23.38
N ARG A 102 -0.66 6.28 -22.27
CA ARG A 102 0.16 7.49 -22.12
C ARG A 102 1.26 7.55 -23.18
N ASN A 103 1.98 6.44 -23.38
CA ASN A 103 3.06 6.38 -24.36
C ASN A 103 2.57 6.51 -25.82
N VAL A 104 1.34 6.05 -26.11
CA VAL A 104 0.73 6.23 -27.45
C VAL A 104 0.21 7.67 -27.65
N GLY A 105 -0.24 8.35 -26.59
CA GLY A 105 -0.61 9.77 -26.63
C GLY A 105 0.58 10.74 -26.60
N SER A 106 1.76 10.29 -26.14
CA SER A 106 2.95 11.11 -25.95
C SER A 106 3.76 11.41 -27.22
N PHE A 107 3.34 10.93 -28.40
CA PHE A 107 3.99 11.36 -29.66
C PHE A 107 3.65 12.82 -30.05
N ASN A 108 2.76 13.49 -29.30
CA ASN A 108 2.29 14.84 -29.61
C ASN A 108 2.64 15.94 -28.60
N ASP A 109 3.38 15.68 -27.53
CA ASP A 109 3.79 16.76 -26.61
C ASP A 109 5.23 16.57 -26.12
N ILE A 110 6.15 17.30 -26.75
CA ILE A 110 7.49 17.59 -26.25
C ILE A 110 7.47 19.03 -25.74
N THR A 111 7.56 19.21 -24.42
CA THR A 111 8.11 20.33 -23.63
C THR A 111 7.54 20.15 -22.21
N THR A 112 8.31 20.10 -21.11
CA THR A 112 9.17 21.17 -20.57
C THR A 112 10.02 20.59 -19.42
N GLU A 113 11.20 21.18 -19.22
CA GLU A 113 12.27 20.85 -18.26
C GLU A 113 11.90 20.98 -16.75
N PRO A 114 12.72 20.42 -15.82
CA PRO A 114 12.51 20.50 -14.38
C PRO A 114 13.25 21.72 -13.75
N SER A 115 12.67 22.33 -12.73
CA SER A 115 13.34 23.33 -11.87
C SER A 115 13.47 22.82 -10.44
N THR A 116 14.69 22.89 -9.93
CA THR A 116 15.21 22.51 -8.59
C THR A 116 14.90 23.53 -7.48
N ASP A 117 14.75 22.97 -6.27
CA ASP A 117 15.13 23.39 -4.89
C ASP A 117 15.03 24.86 -4.45
N ASP A 118 14.43 25.09 -3.27
CA ASP A 118 15.15 25.75 -2.17
C ASP A 118 14.53 25.45 -0.78
N ASP A 119 15.42 25.38 0.21
CA ASP A 119 15.26 24.95 1.60
C ASP A 119 14.88 26.10 2.56
N THR A 120 14.59 25.73 3.82
CA THR A 120 14.64 26.53 5.07
C THR A 120 13.53 27.56 5.38
N GLN A 121 12.56 27.19 6.24
CA GLN A 121 12.22 27.99 7.44
C GLN A 121 11.29 27.27 8.46
N ASN A 122 11.51 27.62 9.74
CA ASN A 122 10.55 27.64 10.86
C ASN A 122 10.20 26.35 11.64
N SER A 123 10.95 26.12 12.72
CA SER A 123 10.68 25.14 13.77
C SER A 123 9.51 25.50 14.71
N LEU A 124 8.99 26.73 14.67
CA LEU A 124 7.79 27.14 15.43
C LEU A 124 6.49 26.84 14.69
N GLU A 125 6.52 26.83 13.35
CA GLU A 125 5.38 26.48 12.48
C GLU A 125 5.10 24.97 12.48
N GLN A 126 6.07 24.14 12.90
CA GLN A 126 5.93 22.69 12.91
C GLN A 126 4.85 22.17 13.87
N ASN A 127 4.59 22.85 15.00
CA ASN A 127 3.57 22.40 15.96
C ASN A 127 2.15 22.70 15.46
N ASP A 128 1.94 23.89 14.87
CA ASP A 128 0.66 24.25 14.27
C ASP A 128 0.41 23.43 13.00
N TYR A 129 1.46 23.17 12.21
CA TYR A 129 1.39 22.27 11.07
C TYR A 129 1.11 20.82 11.47
N LYS A 130 1.71 20.32 12.56
CA LYS A 130 1.39 18.98 13.10
C LYS A 130 -0.04 18.89 13.60
N GLN A 131 -0.55 19.90 14.32
CA GLN A 131 -1.95 19.91 14.74
C GLN A 131 -2.92 19.99 13.55
N PHE A 132 -2.60 20.80 12.55
CA PHE A 132 -3.37 20.89 11.31
C PHE A 132 -3.35 19.58 10.52
N LEU A 133 -2.17 18.95 10.40
CA LEU A 133 -2.03 17.63 9.80
C LEU A 133 -2.82 16.59 10.58
N ASP A 134 -2.71 16.55 11.90
CA ASP A 134 -3.48 15.64 12.75
C ASP A 134 -4.98 15.89 12.56
N GLU A 135 -5.44 17.13 12.44
CA GLU A 135 -6.85 17.45 12.26
C GLU A 135 -7.37 17.05 10.87
N VAL A 136 -6.58 17.26 9.81
CA VAL A 136 -6.89 16.83 8.44
C VAL A 136 -6.85 15.29 8.35
N VAL A 137 -5.86 14.65 8.96
CA VAL A 137 -5.77 13.20 9.12
C VAL A 137 -6.93 12.67 9.97
N ASN A 138 -7.39 13.46 10.94
CA ASN A 138 -8.54 13.15 11.77
C ASN A 138 -9.89 13.26 11.05
N GLN A 139 -9.97 14.13 10.04
CA GLN A 139 -11.11 14.26 9.12
C GLN A 139 -11.08 13.26 7.97
N MET A 140 -9.91 12.70 7.65
CA MET A 140 -9.82 11.56 6.76
C MET A 140 -10.49 10.33 7.40
N SER A 141 -11.27 9.61 6.59
CA SER A 141 -11.84 8.33 7.01
C SER A 141 -10.76 7.42 7.60
N PHE A 142 -11.11 6.62 8.62
CA PHE A 142 -10.22 5.72 9.36
C PHE A 142 -9.22 4.96 8.44
N LYS A 143 -9.66 4.64 7.23
CA LYS A 143 -8.93 4.00 6.11
C LYS A 143 -7.67 4.73 5.63
N CYS A 144 -7.73 6.05 5.41
CA CYS A 144 -6.57 6.80 4.91
C CYS A 144 -5.58 7.08 6.04
N ARG A 145 -6.06 7.16 7.29
CA ARG A 145 -5.23 7.39 8.47
C ARG A 145 -4.34 6.20 8.81
N HIS A 146 -4.92 4.99 8.88
CA HIS A 146 -4.12 3.78 9.11
C HIS A 146 -3.11 3.53 7.99
N LEU A 147 -3.50 3.77 6.73
CA LEU A 147 -2.59 3.64 5.60
C LEU A 147 -1.45 4.69 5.64
N LEU A 148 -1.75 5.94 5.99
CA LEU A 148 -0.72 6.97 6.19
C LEU A 148 0.23 6.64 7.33
N VAL A 149 -0.29 6.15 8.45
CA VAL A 149 0.54 5.75 9.60
C VAL A 149 1.45 4.58 9.23
N TRP A 150 0.93 3.52 8.61
CA TRP A 150 1.75 2.40 8.17
C TRP A 150 2.75 2.77 7.07
N TYR A 151 2.36 3.63 6.13
CA TYR A 151 3.25 4.13 5.08
C TYR A 151 4.40 4.97 5.67
N PHE A 152 4.11 5.85 6.62
CA PHE A 152 5.13 6.66 7.28
C PHE A 152 6.01 5.84 8.24
N ASP A 153 5.48 4.81 8.89
CA ASP A 153 6.28 3.89 9.71
C ASP A 153 7.28 3.09 8.84
N ASP A 154 6.84 2.55 7.70
CA ASP A 154 7.72 1.84 6.76
C ASP A 154 8.76 2.82 6.14
N TYR A 155 8.37 4.07 5.86
CA TYR A 155 9.28 5.12 5.37
C TYR A 155 10.34 5.52 6.42
N SER A 156 9.93 5.70 7.68
CA SER A 156 10.83 6.06 8.77
C SER A 156 11.77 4.91 9.16
N ALA A 157 11.38 3.66 8.91
CA ALA A 157 12.24 2.49 9.09
C ALA A 157 13.30 2.36 7.98
N ALA A 158 12.97 2.70 6.74
CA ALA A 158 13.91 2.69 5.61
C ALA A 158 15.02 3.75 5.74
N GLU A 159 14.73 4.89 6.36
CA GLU A 159 15.67 6.01 6.52
C GLU A 159 16.67 5.83 7.69
N ASN A 160 16.39 4.91 8.62
CA ASN A 160 17.25 4.62 9.79
C ASN A 160 18.10 3.35 9.65
N SER A 161 18.14 2.70 8.49
CA SER A 161 19.09 1.60 8.29
C SER A 161 20.49 2.19 8.10
N PRO A 162 21.45 1.93 9.01
CA PRO A 162 22.80 2.42 8.83
C PRO A 162 23.35 1.81 7.53
N ILE A 163 23.91 2.69 6.70
CA ILE A 163 24.72 2.31 5.55
C ILE A 163 25.86 1.43 6.11
N ILE A 164 25.79 0.12 5.87
CA ILE A 164 26.91 -0.82 6.06
C ILE A 164 27.54 -1.07 4.70
#